data_AF-A0A383EGC0-F1
#
_entry.id   AF-A0A383EGC0-F1
#
_cell.length_a   1.000
_cell.length_b   1.000
_cell.length_c   1.000
_cell.angle_alpha   90.00
_cell.angle_beta   90.00
_cell.angle_gamma   90.00
#
_symmetry.space_group_name_H-M   'P 1'
#
loop_
_entity.id
_entity.type
_entity.pdbx_description
1 polymer ?
#
loop_
_entity_poly.entity_id
_entity_poly.type
_entity_poly.pdbx_seq_one_letter_code
_entity_poly.pdbx_strand_id
1 'polypeptide(L)'
;MSGPVVIAVVNHKGGCAKTTTAVNLAAALAVGNEELGINARRVLLVDLDPKGNVATTFGIDKKSLGPTMNELFKGGVDGAPVALNDCLIGPDILTEAMRESWKLHNPERKRGPPKG
;
A
#
# COMPACT_ATOMS: atom_id res chain seq x y z
N MET A 1 -0.72 21.60 15.72
CA MET A 1 -0.27 20.73 14.60
C MET A 1 -1.43 20.54 13.66
N SER A 2 -1.23 20.73 12.35
CA SER A 2 -2.24 20.32 11.35
C SER A 2 -2.31 18.80 11.32
N GLY A 3 -3.52 18.24 11.23
CA GLY A 3 -3.72 16.80 11.03
C GLY A 3 -3.17 16.32 9.67
N PRO A 4 -3.20 15.00 9.41
CA PRO A 4 -2.77 14.45 8.13
C PRO A 4 -3.67 14.96 6.99
N VAL A 5 -3.09 15.13 5.80
CA VAL A 5 -3.85 15.39 4.58
C VAL A 5 -4.41 14.06 4.07
N VAL A 6 -5.74 13.96 3.93
CA VAL A 6 -6.42 12.77 3.42
C VAL A 6 -6.76 12.96 1.95
N ILE A 7 -6.26 12.06 1.10
CA ILE A 7 -6.52 12.08 -0.35
C ILE A 7 -7.28 10.81 -0.71
N ALA A 8 -8.51 10.94 -1.22
CA ALA A 8 -9.33 9.83 -1.66
C ALA A 8 -9.32 9.70 -3.19
N VAL A 9 -8.96 8.52 -3.70
CA VAL A 9 -8.98 8.22 -5.14
C VAL A 9 -10.27 7.46 -5.48
N VAL A 10 -11.28 8.19 -5.98
CA VAL A 10 -12.65 7.67 -6.16
C VAL A 10 -13.07 7.72 -7.62
N ASN A 11 -13.67 6.63 -8.11
CA ASN A 11 -14.32 6.53 -9.42
C ASN A 11 -15.31 5.35 -9.40
N HIS A 12 -16.57 5.60 -9.79
CA HIS A 12 -17.65 4.60 -9.78
C HIS A 12 -17.43 3.45 -10.77
N LYS A 13 -16.64 3.67 -11.84
CA LYS A 13 -16.38 2.67 -12.87
C LYS A 13 -15.20 1.76 -12.49
N GLY A 14 -15.35 0.46 -12.75
CA GLY A 14 -14.28 -0.53 -12.63
C GLY A 14 -13.22 -0.35 -13.72
N GLY A 15 -11.95 -0.62 -13.41
CA GLY A 15 -10.86 -0.55 -14.40
C GLY A 15 -10.34 0.85 -14.71
N CYS A 16 -10.73 1.89 -13.95
CA CYS A 16 -10.29 3.28 -14.16
C CYS A 16 -9.00 3.63 -13.40
N ALA A 17 -8.06 2.69 -13.28
CA ALA A 17 -6.73 2.90 -12.68
C ALA A 17 -6.68 3.43 -11.24
N LYS A 18 -7.79 3.41 -10.47
CA LYS A 18 -7.82 3.91 -9.07
C LYS A 18 -6.67 3.40 -8.19
N THR A 19 -6.51 2.08 -8.12
CA THR A 19 -5.44 1.43 -7.35
C THR A 19 -4.07 1.85 -7.85
N THR A 20 -3.88 1.87 -9.17
CA THR A 20 -2.62 2.29 -9.81
C THR A 20 -2.28 3.73 -9.43
N THR A 21 -3.24 4.66 -9.50
CA THR A 21 -3.06 6.06 -9.11
C THR A 21 -2.75 6.17 -7.62
N ALA A 22 -3.51 5.50 -6.76
CA ALA A 22 -3.31 5.56 -5.31
C ALA A 22 -1.92 5.04 -4.89
N VAL A 23 -1.49 3.90 -5.42
CA VAL A 23 -0.17 3.31 -5.11
C VAL A 23 0.96 4.20 -5.62
N ASN A 24 0.91 4.65 -6.87
CA ASN A 24 1.98 5.47 -7.43
C ASN A 24 2.07 6.85 -6.76
N LEU A 25 0.92 7.47 -6.44
CA LEU A 25 0.91 8.71 -5.69
C LEU A 25 1.50 8.51 -4.28
N ALA A 26 1.15 7.43 -3.59
CA ALA A 26 1.70 7.10 -2.29
C ALA A 26 3.23 6.90 -2.34
N ALA A 27 3.73 6.15 -3.33
CA ALA A 27 5.15 5.93 -3.51
C ALA A 27 5.89 7.24 -3.84
N ALA A 28 5.36 8.06 -4.74
CA ALA A 28 5.97 9.34 -5.10
C ALA A 28 6.01 10.32 -3.92
N LEU A 29 4.95 10.38 -3.10
CA LEU A 29 4.94 11.21 -1.88
C LEU A 29 5.90 10.69 -0.80
N ALA A 30 6.06 9.37 -0.71
CA ALA A 30 6.99 8.75 0.24
C ALA A 30 8.46 9.08 -0.10
N VAL A 31 8.80 9.09 -1.39
CA VAL A 31 10.15 9.44 -1.87
C VAL A 31 10.36 10.96 -1.91
N GLY A 32 9.34 11.74 -2.26
CA GLY A 32 9.48 13.16 -2.57
C GLY A 32 10.15 13.40 -3.93
N ASN A 33 10.39 14.67 -4.24
CA ASN A 33 11.10 15.14 -5.42
C ASN A 33 11.71 16.53 -5.14
N GLU A 34 13.02 16.59 -4.94
CA GLU A 34 13.72 17.84 -4.59
C GLU A 34 13.71 18.88 -5.71
N GLU A 35 13.82 18.46 -6.97
CA GLU A 35 13.79 19.36 -8.14
C GLU A 35 12.46 20.11 -8.26
N LEU A 36 11.36 19.45 -7.85
CA LEU A 36 10.03 20.04 -7.79
C LEU A 36 9.70 20.69 -6.43
N GLY A 37 10.65 20.71 -5.48
CA GLY A 37 10.45 21.26 -4.14
C GLY A 37 9.48 20.43 -3.26
N ILE A 38 9.30 19.15 -3.58
CA ILE A 38 8.41 18.24 -2.86
C ILE A 38 9.22 17.43 -1.85
N ASN A 39 9.10 17.78 -0.57
CA ASN A 39 9.73 16.99 0.49
C ASN A 39 9.05 15.62 0.66
N ALA A 40 9.84 14.59 0.94
CA ALA A 40 9.37 13.26 1.33
C ALA A 40 8.38 13.32 2.50
N ARG A 41 7.35 12.47 2.47
CA ARG A 41 6.28 12.42 3.49
C ARG A 41 6.15 11.02 4.07
N ARG A 42 5.68 10.96 5.33
CA ARG A 42 5.15 9.72 5.88
C ARG A 42 3.78 9.47 5.24
N VAL A 43 3.62 8.31 4.61
CA VAL A 43 2.40 7.96 3.87
C VAL A 43 1.78 6.71 4.47
N LEU A 44 0.47 6.76 4.68
CA LEU A 44 -0.37 5.60 4.96
C LEU A 44 -1.28 5.39 3.75
N LEU A 45 -1.15 4.25 3.07
CA LEU A 45 -2.04 3.84 2.00
C LEU A 45 -3.13 2.93 2.57
N VAL A 46 -4.40 3.28 2.34
CA VAL A 46 -5.56 2.53 2.84
C VAL A 46 -6.27 1.89 1.64
N ASP A 47 -6.33 0.56 1.59
CA ASP A 47 -7.09 -0.18 0.58
C ASP A 47 -8.52 -0.43 1.07
N LEU A 48 -9.48 0.21 0.42
CA LEU A 48 -10.92 0.05 0.69
C LEU A 48 -11.64 -0.70 -0.44
N ASP A 49 -10.92 -1.25 -1.42
CA ASP A 49 -11.50 -2.10 -2.46
C ASP A 49 -11.49 -3.55 -1.96
N PRO A 50 -12.66 -4.23 -1.84
CA PRO A 50 -12.72 -5.63 -1.41
C PRO A 50 -11.89 -6.59 -2.27
N LYS A 51 -11.50 -6.18 -3.48
CA LYS A 51 -10.59 -6.96 -4.33
C LYS A 51 -9.17 -7.02 -3.75
N GLY A 52 -8.74 -6.09 -2.89
CA GLY A 52 -7.41 -6.11 -2.26
C GLY A 52 -6.27 -5.92 -3.26
N ASN A 53 -6.45 -5.10 -4.29
CA ASN A 53 -5.48 -4.98 -5.40
C ASN A 53 -4.21 -4.21 -5.02
N VAL A 54 -4.23 -3.42 -3.92
CA VAL A 54 -3.04 -2.74 -3.42
C VAL A 54 -1.98 -3.76 -3.00
N ALA A 55 -2.36 -4.77 -2.20
CA ALA A 55 -1.44 -5.79 -1.69
C ALA A 55 -0.67 -6.50 -2.83
N THR A 56 -1.37 -6.90 -3.88
CA THR A 56 -0.74 -7.54 -5.05
C THR A 56 0.21 -6.62 -5.80
N THR A 57 0.01 -5.30 -5.76
CA THR A 57 0.94 -4.35 -6.39
C THR A 57 2.31 -4.35 -5.70
N PHE A 58 2.33 -4.67 -4.39
CA PHE A 58 3.57 -4.83 -3.62
C PHE A 58 4.08 -6.28 -3.59
N GLY A 59 3.49 -7.19 -4.37
CA GLY A 59 3.90 -8.60 -4.42
C GLY A 59 3.44 -9.44 -3.22
N ILE A 60 2.48 -8.94 -2.43
CA ILE A 60 1.93 -9.66 -1.28
C ILE A 60 0.79 -10.58 -1.75
N ASP A 61 0.81 -11.83 -1.31
CA ASP A 61 -0.32 -12.76 -1.50
C ASP A 61 -1.50 -12.33 -0.62
N LYS A 62 -2.67 -12.11 -1.23
CA LYS A 62 -3.89 -11.73 -0.50
C LYS A 62 -4.30 -12.80 0.52
N LYS A 63 -3.94 -14.07 0.29
CA LYS A 63 -4.25 -15.18 1.21
C LYS A 63 -3.38 -15.19 2.46
N SER A 64 -2.22 -14.53 2.44
CA SER A 64 -1.34 -14.41 3.60
C SER A 64 -1.64 -13.17 4.45
N LEU A 65 -2.60 -12.34 4.03
CA LEU A 65 -3.02 -11.18 4.81
C LEU A 65 -3.80 -11.63 6.04
N GLY A 66 -3.54 -10.96 7.16
CA GLY A 66 -4.37 -11.06 8.36
C GLY A 66 -5.71 -10.33 8.19
N PRO A 67 -6.32 -9.87 9.29
CA PRO A 67 -7.51 -9.04 9.23
C PRO A 67 -7.32 -7.82 8.34
N THR A 68 -8.32 -7.48 7.53
CA THR A 68 -8.27 -6.35 6.60
C THR A 68 -9.23 -5.24 7.02
N MET A 69 -9.27 -4.15 6.26
CA MET A 69 -10.27 -3.10 6.43
C MET A 69 -11.71 -3.67 6.45
N ASN A 70 -11.99 -4.76 5.73
CA ASN A 70 -13.29 -5.41 5.78
C ASN A 70 -13.63 -5.91 7.20
N GLU A 71 -12.70 -6.57 7.88
CA GLU A 71 -12.87 -7.06 9.25
C GLU A 71 -12.97 -5.90 10.24
N LEU A 72 -12.16 -4.86 10.05
CA LEU A 72 -12.20 -3.65 10.88
C LEU A 72 -13.57 -2.95 10.80
N PHE A 73 -14.17 -2.85 9.61
CA PHE A 73 -15.48 -2.21 9.44
C PHE A 73 -16.67 -3.09 9.86
N LYS A 74 -16.52 -4.42 9.91
CA LYS A 74 -17.62 -5.35 10.26
C LYS A 74 -18.13 -5.18 11.70
N GLY A 75 -17.33 -4.64 12.63
CA GLY A 75 -17.75 -4.46 14.04
C GLY A 75 -18.12 -3.02 14.43
N GLY A 76 -18.12 -2.08 13.49
CA GLY A 76 -18.31 -0.65 13.79
C GLY A 76 -17.13 -0.04 14.57
N VAL A 77 -17.08 1.29 14.65
CA VAL A 77 -15.97 2.05 15.27
C VAL A 77 -15.79 1.72 16.77
N ASP A 78 -16.84 1.24 17.43
CA ASP A 78 -16.86 0.99 18.88
C ASP A 78 -16.89 -0.51 19.28
N GLY A 79 -16.76 -1.44 18.32
CA GLY A 79 -16.94 -2.88 18.60
C GLY A 79 -16.20 -3.85 17.68
N ALA A 80 -15.30 -3.37 16.81
CA ALA A 80 -14.48 -4.24 15.98
C ALA A 80 -13.63 -5.20 16.82
N PRO A 81 -13.68 -6.52 16.59
CA PRO A 81 -12.82 -7.49 17.29
C PRO A 81 -11.35 -7.40 16.84
N VAL A 82 -11.03 -6.42 15.98
CA VAL A 82 -9.75 -6.24 15.29
C VAL A 82 -9.34 -4.79 15.48
N ALA A 83 -8.11 -4.55 15.94
CA ALA A 83 -7.54 -3.21 16.03
C ALA A 83 -6.93 -2.80 14.68
N LEU A 84 -6.82 -1.50 14.42
CA LEU A 84 -6.18 -0.99 13.20
C LEU A 84 -4.76 -1.56 13.01
N ASN A 85 -4.02 -1.73 14.11
CA ASN A 85 -2.67 -2.28 14.09
C ASN A 85 -2.61 -3.73 13.56
N ASP A 86 -3.67 -4.50 13.72
CA ASP A 86 -3.76 -5.88 13.22
C ASP A 86 -3.92 -5.94 11.70
N CYS A 87 -4.32 -4.81 11.09
CA CYS A 87 -4.46 -4.64 9.64
C CYS A 87 -3.23 -3.98 8.98
N LEU A 88 -2.27 -3.49 9.77
CA LEU A 88 -1.14 -2.74 9.24
C LEU A 88 -0.10 -3.66 8.61
N ILE A 89 0.32 -3.30 7.39
CA ILE A 89 1.48 -3.90 6.73
C ILE A 89 2.65 -2.91 6.85
N GLY A 90 3.65 -3.29 7.64
CA GLY A 90 4.82 -2.45 7.89
C GLY A 90 5.80 -2.37 6.71
N PRO A 91 6.72 -1.38 6.72
CA PRO A 91 7.74 -1.23 5.69
C PRO A 91 8.63 -2.46 5.48
N ASP A 92 8.92 -3.21 6.56
CA ASP A 92 9.76 -4.40 6.49
C ASP A 92 9.10 -5.51 5.67
N ILE A 93 7.82 -5.79 5.94
CA ILE A 93 7.01 -6.77 5.21
C ILE A 93 6.86 -6.35 3.75
N LEU A 94 6.58 -5.07 3.48
CA LEU A 94 6.51 -4.54 2.12
C LEU A 94 7.83 -4.72 1.38
N THR A 95 8.95 -4.39 2.03
CA THR A 95 10.29 -4.50 1.44
C THR A 95 10.63 -5.95 1.12
N GLU A 96 10.34 -6.87 2.03
CA GLU A 96 10.56 -8.30 1.83
C GLU A 96 9.71 -8.84 0.67
N ALA A 97 8.40 -8.57 0.67
CA ALA A 97 7.49 -9.01 -0.39
C ALA A 97 7.90 -8.48 -1.77
N MET A 98 8.30 -7.20 -1.85
CA MET A 98 8.79 -6.62 -3.10
C MET A 98 10.10 -7.25 -3.57
N ARG A 99 11.02 -7.59 -2.65
CA ARG A 99 12.28 -8.27 -2.98
C ARG A 99 12.03 -9.69 -3.48
N GLU A 100 11.17 -10.45 -2.83
CA GLU A 100 10.83 -11.80 -3.26
C GLU A 100 10.10 -11.80 -4.60
N SER A 101 9.15 -10.89 -4.78
CA SER A 101 8.49 -10.66 -6.06
C SER A 101 9.51 -10.31 -7.16
N TRP A 102 10.48 -9.44 -6.86
CA TRP A 102 11.52 -9.09 -7.82
C TRP A 102 12.38 -10.29 -8.22
N LYS A 103 12.83 -11.11 -7.25
CA LYS A 103 13.61 -12.33 -7.53
C LYS A 103 12.84 -13.32 -8.39
N LEU A 104 11.56 -13.53 -8.08
CA LEU A 104 10.69 -14.44 -8.84
C LEU A 104 10.58 -14.03 -10.32
N HIS A 105 10.51 -12.73 -10.59
CA HIS A 105 10.37 -12.21 -11.95
C HIS A 105 11.70 -11.92 -12.67
N ASN A 106 12.85 -12.05 -11.97
CA ASN A 106 14.19 -11.80 -12.52
C ASN A 106 15.18 -12.92 -12.13
N PRO A 107 14.88 -14.20 -12.40
CA PRO A 107 15.66 -15.35 -11.91
C PRO A 107 17.11 -15.38 -12.41
N GLU A 108 17.39 -14.75 -13.56
CA GLU A 108 18.72 -14.67 -14.16
C GLU A 108 19.61 -13.56 -13.56
N ARG A 109 19.04 -12.63 -12.78
CA ARG A 109 19.79 -11.50 -12.23
C ARG A 109 20.45 -11.85 -10.90
N LYS A 110 21.78 -11.73 -10.86
CA LYS A 110 22.61 -12.02 -9.67
C LYS A 110 22.66 -10.89 -8.63
N ARG A 111 22.28 -9.67 -9.00
CA ARG A 111 22.20 -8.50 -8.10
C ARG A 111 20.74 -8.22 -7.78
N GLY A 112 20.45 -7.65 -6.62
CA GLY A 112 19.09 -7.28 -6.22
C GLY A 112 18.46 -6.18 -7.09
N PRO A 113 17.22 -5.75 -6.76
CA PRO A 113 16.54 -4.69 -7.50
C PRO A 113 17.39 -3.42 -7.61
N PRO A 114 17.21 -2.61 -8.67
CA PRO A 114 17.87 -1.31 -8.78
C PRO A 114 17.68 -0.51 -7.50
N LYS A 115 18.76 0.09 -7.00
CA LYS A 115 18.65 1.06 -5.91
C LYS A 115 18.09 2.34 -6.52
N GLY A 116 16.91 2.75 -6.05
CA GLY A 116 16.35 4.07 -6.34
C GLY A 116 17.16 5.17 -5.68
#